data_AF-A0A1B6KNB1-F1
#
_entry.id   AF-A0A1B6KNB1-F1
#
_cell.length_a   1.000
_cell.length_b   1.000
_cell.length_c   1.000
_cell.angle_alpha   90.00
_cell.angle_beta   90.00
_cell.angle_gamma   90.00
#
_symmetry.space_group_name_H-M   'P 1'
#
loop_
_entity.id
_entity.type
_entity.pdbx_description
1 polymer ?
#
loop_
_entity_poly.entity_id
_entity_poly.type
_entity_poly.pdbx_seq_one_letter_code
_entity_poly.pdbx_strand_id
1 'polypeptide(L)'
;MKSKSLSICSYIHCVSKVVPLFKQGNSAEVCNYRPISLISTFSKVFEKVVMCRLLKHLSQNNLLTSQQHGFIKGRSTTSAIVSLVESIIDKLEAGETTTSILLDFSKASDCLDHDQLLMKMDHFGIKGITSSWFKSYLGERQQMVDLKHSENGRTSLVRSKPLTITRGVPQGLVLGPVLFILFTSDLPKYLEEYSDTIMYADNTVLLLSDKTPSRLEVSSHIVEVILQSRAHCNA
;
A
#
# COMPACT_ATOMS: atom_id res chain seq x y z
N MET A 1 18.67 1.59 -37.77
CA MET A 1 17.59 2.37 -37.12
C MET A 1 17.60 2.06 -35.64
N LYS A 2 18.09 3.00 -34.80
CA LYS A 2 18.20 2.81 -33.35
C LYS A 2 16.81 2.99 -32.71
N SER A 3 16.44 2.02 -31.87
CA SER A 3 15.25 2.02 -31.01
C SER A 3 15.18 3.30 -30.18
N LYS A 4 14.29 4.23 -30.55
CA LYS A 4 13.82 5.36 -29.74
C LYS A 4 12.43 5.04 -29.16
N SER A 5 12.30 3.88 -28.53
CA SER A 5 11.04 3.41 -27.95
C SER A 5 11.17 3.45 -26.42
N LEU A 6 10.41 4.34 -25.76
CA LEU A 6 10.26 4.56 -24.30
C LEU A 6 11.18 5.53 -23.53
N SER A 7 11.85 6.52 -24.17
CA SER A 7 12.48 7.62 -23.40
C SER A 7 11.51 8.72 -22.92
N ILE A 8 10.19 8.53 -23.08
CA ILE A 8 9.17 9.52 -22.66
C ILE A 8 8.97 9.50 -21.14
N CYS A 9 9.22 8.37 -20.47
CA CYS A 9 8.94 8.25 -19.03
C CYS A 9 9.97 8.98 -18.15
N SER A 10 11.16 9.26 -18.68
CA SER A 10 12.28 9.83 -17.91
C SER A 10 12.08 11.29 -17.50
N TYR A 11 11.18 12.05 -18.15
CA TYR A 11 11.06 13.50 -17.90
C TYR A 11 9.79 13.91 -17.16
N ILE A 12 8.75 13.08 -17.15
CA ILE A 12 7.40 13.49 -16.69
C ILE A 12 7.14 13.09 -15.23
N HIS A 13 7.89 12.13 -14.67
CA HIS A 13 7.60 11.55 -13.35
C HIS A 13 8.64 11.78 -12.25
N CYS A 14 9.76 12.44 -12.55
CA CYS A 14 10.92 12.43 -11.65
C CYS A 14 10.83 13.37 -10.45
N VAL A 15 9.90 14.34 -10.40
CA VAL A 15 9.83 15.26 -9.25
C VAL A 15 8.40 15.50 -8.78
N SER A 16 8.11 15.18 -7.51
CA SER A 16 6.84 15.48 -6.84
C SER A 16 6.98 16.62 -5.84
N LYS A 17 5.95 17.49 -5.79
CA LYS A 17 5.86 18.55 -4.78
C LYS A 17 5.01 18.04 -3.62
N VAL A 18 5.56 18.03 -2.43
CA VAL A 18 4.87 17.62 -1.21
C VAL A 18 4.29 18.86 -0.55
N VAL A 19 2.98 18.85 -0.35
CA VAL A 19 2.27 19.85 0.43
C VAL A 19 1.78 19.18 1.71
N PRO A 20 2.28 19.61 2.89
CA PRO A 20 1.80 19.06 4.15
C PRO A 20 0.40 19.57 4.45
N LEU A 21 -0.54 18.64 4.61
CA LEU A 21 -1.92 18.90 4.99
C LEU A 21 -2.07 18.67 6.48
N PHE A 22 -2.46 19.69 7.23
CA PHE A 22 -2.70 19.56 8.66
C PHE A 22 -3.87 18.59 8.93
N LYS A 23 -3.67 17.59 9.78
CA LYS A 23 -4.66 16.56 10.11
C LYS A 23 -5.40 16.90 11.41
N GLN A 24 -4.69 16.99 12.53
CA GLN A 24 -5.25 17.18 13.88
C GLN A 24 -4.14 17.46 14.90
N GLY A 25 -4.47 17.92 16.11
CA GLY A 25 -3.51 18.06 17.21
C GLY A 25 -2.75 19.40 17.20
N ASN A 26 -1.47 19.38 17.58
CA ASN A 26 -0.63 20.57 17.62
C ASN A 26 -0.02 20.87 16.25
N SER A 27 -0.22 22.06 15.72
CA SER A 27 0.34 22.51 14.43
C SER A 27 1.86 22.72 14.45
N ALA A 28 2.50 22.75 15.63
CA ALA A 28 3.95 22.79 15.74
C ALA A 28 4.61 21.42 15.52
N GLU A 29 3.84 20.32 15.57
CA GLU A 29 4.38 18.97 15.44
C GLU A 29 4.23 18.43 14.01
N VAL A 30 5.34 17.99 13.42
CA VAL A 30 5.37 17.48 12.04
C VAL A 30 4.50 16.22 11.87
N CYS A 31 4.40 15.37 12.89
CA CYS A 31 3.59 14.14 12.88
C CYS A 31 2.09 14.38 12.66
N ASN A 32 1.63 15.61 12.93
CA ASN A 32 0.24 16.03 12.77
C ASN A 32 -0.11 16.47 11.34
N TYR A 33 0.85 16.37 10.41
CA TYR A 33 0.67 16.68 9.00
C TYR A 33 0.72 15.41 8.14
N ARG A 34 -0.11 15.39 7.09
CA ARG A 34 -0.08 14.37 6.03
C ARG A 34 0.67 14.94 4.81
N PRO A 35 1.77 14.32 4.36
CA PRO A 35 2.48 14.78 3.18
C PRO A 35 1.72 14.40 1.90
N ILE A 36 1.08 15.36 1.24
CA ILE A 36 0.38 15.09 -0.04
C ILE A 36 1.29 15.43 -1.22
N SER A 37 1.64 14.42 -1.99
CA SER A 37 2.43 14.57 -3.22
C SER A 37 1.57 14.97 -4.40
N LEU A 38 1.87 16.15 -4.93
CA LEU A 38 1.30 16.69 -6.14
C LEU A 38 2.19 16.31 -7.32
N ILE A 39 1.61 15.49 -8.19
CA ILE A 39 2.13 15.18 -9.53
C ILE A 39 1.34 15.92 -10.60
N SER A 40 1.93 16.04 -11.78
CA SER A 40 1.28 16.69 -12.92
C SER A 40 -0.03 15.99 -13.28
N THR A 41 -1.01 16.74 -13.79
CA THR A 41 -2.28 16.17 -14.27
C THR A 41 -2.05 15.12 -15.35
N PHE A 42 -1.07 15.34 -16.23
CA PHE A 42 -0.71 14.38 -17.26
C PHE A 42 -0.21 13.06 -16.66
N SER A 43 0.63 13.13 -15.63
CA SER A 43 1.08 11.95 -14.86
C SER A 43 -0.10 11.19 -14.26
N LYS A 44 -1.08 11.89 -13.67
CA LYS A 44 -2.28 11.25 -13.10
C LYS A 44 -3.08 10.50 -14.15
N VAL A 45 -3.26 11.08 -15.34
CA VAL A 45 -3.96 10.43 -16.46
C VAL A 45 -3.19 9.19 -16.90
N PHE A 46 -1.87 9.29 -17.05
CA PHE A 46 -1.03 8.17 -17.46
C PHE A 46 -1.05 7.03 -16.42
N GLU A 47 -0.84 7.36 -15.14
CA GLU A 47 -0.94 6.41 -14.04
C GLU A 47 -2.31 5.73 -14.00
N LYS A 48 -3.40 6.47 -14.25
CA LYS A 48 -4.75 5.90 -14.32
C LYS A 48 -4.87 4.86 -15.44
N VAL A 49 -4.30 5.13 -16.62
CA VAL A 49 -4.30 4.17 -17.74
C VAL A 49 -3.52 2.91 -17.37
N VAL A 50 -2.32 3.07 -16.78
CA VAL A 50 -1.51 1.93 -16.33
C VAL A 50 -2.26 1.13 -15.25
N MET A 51 -2.85 1.81 -14.27
CA MET A 51 -3.62 1.20 -13.19
C MET A 51 -4.76 0.33 -13.72
N CYS A 52 -5.55 0.85 -14.68
CA CYS A 52 -6.65 0.10 -15.29
C CYS A 52 -6.14 -1.16 -16.02
N ARG A 53 -5.02 -1.06 -16.74
CA ARG A 53 -4.42 -2.21 -17.44
C ARG A 53 -3.86 -3.25 -16.47
N LEU A 54 -3.20 -2.79 -15.40
CA LEU A 54 -2.66 -3.64 -14.34
C LEU A 54 -3.77 -4.40 -13.63
N LEU A 55 -4.80 -3.72 -13.13
CA LEU A 55 -5.94 -4.37 -12.46
C LEU A 55 -6.67 -5.35 -13.38
N LYS A 56 -6.79 -5.02 -14.68
CA LYS A 56 -7.36 -5.95 -15.67
C LYS A 56 -6.51 -7.22 -15.80
N HIS A 57 -5.19 -7.09 -15.95
CA HIS A 57 -4.27 -8.24 -16.00
C HIS A 57 -4.39 -9.12 -14.74
N LEU A 58 -4.37 -8.49 -13.57
CA LEU A 58 -4.45 -9.18 -12.29
C LEU A 58 -5.77 -9.95 -12.12
N SER A 59 -6.89 -9.33 -12.50
CA SER A 59 -8.21 -9.94 -12.44
C SER A 59 -8.39 -11.07 -13.47
N GLN A 60 -7.90 -10.90 -14.70
CA GLN A 60 -8.04 -11.92 -15.74
C GLN A 60 -7.24 -13.20 -15.46
N ASN A 61 -6.15 -13.08 -14.72
CA ASN A 61 -5.27 -14.19 -14.38
C ASN A 61 -5.46 -14.69 -12.94
N ASN A 62 -6.47 -14.20 -12.20
CA ASN A 62 -6.73 -14.55 -10.80
C ASN A 62 -5.49 -14.43 -9.90
N LEU A 63 -4.72 -13.36 -10.08
CA LEU A 63 -3.42 -13.18 -9.42
C LEU A 63 -3.52 -12.48 -8.06
N LEU A 64 -4.66 -11.87 -7.75
CA LEU A 64 -4.89 -11.21 -6.47
C LEU A 64 -5.57 -12.16 -5.49
N THR A 65 -5.17 -12.07 -4.24
CA THR A 65 -5.83 -12.74 -3.12
C THR A 65 -7.33 -12.42 -3.08
N SER A 66 -8.15 -13.44 -2.86
CA SER A 66 -9.60 -13.30 -2.64
C SER A 66 -9.93 -12.68 -1.27
N GLN A 67 -8.94 -12.48 -0.40
CA GLN A 67 -9.06 -11.85 0.92
C GLN A 67 -8.95 -10.31 0.86
N GLN A 68 -8.55 -9.73 -0.28
CA GLN A 68 -8.45 -8.27 -0.44
C GLN A 68 -9.75 -7.66 -0.96
N HIS A 69 -10.29 -6.70 -0.21
CA HIS A 69 -11.52 -5.95 -0.55
C HIS A 69 -11.25 -4.49 -0.94
N GLY A 70 -10.15 -3.90 -0.48
CA GLY A 70 -9.79 -2.52 -0.79
C GLY A 70 -9.38 -2.36 -2.25
N PHE A 71 -9.84 -1.31 -2.91
CA PHE A 71 -9.48 -0.96 -4.29
C PHE A 71 -9.70 -2.07 -5.36
N ILE A 72 -10.47 -3.11 -5.02
CA ILE A 72 -10.89 -4.16 -5.95
C ILE A 72 -12.28 -3.84 -6.49
N LYS A 73 -12.47 -3.98 -7.80
CA LYS A 73 -13.78 -3.74 -8.44
C LYS A 73 -14.81 -4.74 -7.90
N GLY A 74 -15.98 -4.23 -7.49
CA GLY A 74 -17.07 -5.05 -6.96
C GLY A 74 -16.94 -5.39 -5.48
N ARG A 75 -15.90 -4.89 -4.80
CA ARG A 75 -15.72 -5.02 -3.36
C ARG A 75 -15.80 -3.66 -2.68
N SER A 76 -16.19 -3.68 -1.41
CA SER A 76 -16.40 -2.51 -0.58
C SER A 76 -16.08 -2.83 0.89
N THR A 77 -16.05 -1.80 1.73
CA THR A 77 -15.96 -1.97 3.18
C THR A 77 -17.09 -2.87 3.70
N THR A 78 -18.31 -2.74 3.15
CA THR A 78 -19.43 -3.62 3.48
C THR A 78 -19.12 -5.08 3.18
N SER A 79 -18.55 -5.39 2.01
CA SER A 79 -18.19 -6.78 1.67
C SER A 79 -17.11 -7.35 2.59
N ALA A 80 -16.18 -6.51 3.08
CA ALA A 80 -15.16 -6.95 4.02
C ALA A 80 -15.76 -7.25 5.40
N ILE A 81 -16.66 -6.38 5.87
CA ILE A 81 -17.38 -6.58 7.14
C ILE A 81 -18.27 -7.81 7.08
N VAL A 82 -19.01 -8.01 5.98
CA VAL A 82 -19.85 -9.20 5.79
C VAL A 82 -18.99 -10.46 5.86
N SER A 83 -17.86 -10.50 5.12
CA SER A 83 -16.94 -11.64 5.15
C SER A 83 -16.38 -11.91 6.56
N LEU A 84 -16.05 -10.85 7.31
CA LEU A 84 -15.57 -10.97 8.69
C LEU A 84 -16.66 -11.54 9.62
N VAL A 85 -17.89 -11.01 9.53
CA VAL A 85 -19.01 -11.43 10.37
C VAL A 85 -19.44 -12.87 10.07
N GLU A 86 -19.54 -13.23 8.79
CA GLU A 86 -19.83 -14.61 8.36
C GLU A 86 -18.77 -15.57 8.91
N SER A 87 -17.48 -15.22 8.77
CA SER A 87 -16.40 -16.04 9.32
C SER A 87 -16.52 -16.21 10.84
N ILE A 88 -16.81 -15.14 11.58
CA ILE A 88 -17.02 -15.21 13.04
C ILE A 88 -18.19 -16.14 13.39
N ILE A 89 -19.32 -16.02 12.68
CA ILE A 89 -20.50 -16.85 12.92
C ILE A 89 -20.17 -18.33 12.68
N ASP A 90 -19.54 -18.65 11.55
CA ASP A 90 -19.16 -20.03 11.19
C ASP A 90 -18.28 -20.68 12.26
N LYS A 91 -17.30 -19.94 12.81
CA LYS A 91 -16.42 -20.45 13.88
C LYS A 91 -17.16 -20.64 15.20
N LEU A 92 -18.04 -19.71 15.57
CA LEU A 92 -18.85 -19.83 16.78
C LEU A 92 -19.82 -21.01 16.70
N GLU A 93 -20.43 -21.25 15.55
CA GLU A 93 -21.29 -22.41 15.29
C GLU A 93 -20.52 -23.74 15.33
N ALA A 94 -19.25 -23.73 14.93
CA ALA A 94 -18.34 -24.87 15.08
C ALA A 94 -17.92 -25.17 16.54
N GLY A 95 -18.37 -24.35 17.50
CA GLY A 95 -18.03 -24.46 18.92
C GLY A 95 -16.60 -24.01 19.23
N GLU A 96 -16.01 -23.17 18.37
CA GLU A 96 -14.66 -22.64 18.55
C GLU A 96 -14.70 -21.30 19.32
N THR A 97 -13.66 -21.05 20.10
CA THR A 97 -13.38 -19.72 20.62
C THR A 97 -12.62 -18.94 19.57
N THR A 98 -13.07 -17.73 19.26
CA THR A 98 -12.51 -16.90 18.19
C THR A 98 -11.92 -15.62 18.77
N THR A 99 -10.76 -15.20 18.25
CA THR A 99 -10.15 -13.89 18.55
C THR A 99 -9.73 -13.22 17.25
N SER A 100 -9.54 -11.90 17.29
CA SER A 100 -9.15 -11.12 16.12
C SER A 100 -7.96 -10.23 16.44
N ILE A 101 -6.96 -10.23 15.55
CA ILE A 101 -5.83 -9.30 15.58
C ILE A 101 -6.06 -8.25 14.50
N LEU A 102 -6.11 -6.99 14.89
CA LEU A 102 -6.26 -5.86 13.98
C LEU A 102 -4.87 -5.26 13.70
N LEU A 103 -4.44 -5.37 12.45
CA LEU A 103 -3.17 -4.83 11.99
C LEU A 103 -3.36 -3.44 11.40
N ASP A 104 -2.60 -2.49 11.94
CA ASP A 104 -2.46 -1.13 11.42
C ASP A 104 -1.03 -0.92 10.94
N PHE A 105 -0.85 -0.81 9.61
CA PHE A 105 0.46 -0.56 9.03
C PHE A 105 0.84 0.92 9.16
N SER A 106 1.75 1.21 10.09
CA SER A 106 2.35 2.54 10.21
C SER A 106 3.02 2.96 8.89
N LYS A 107 2.51 4.04 8.28
CA LYS A 107 3.03 4.60 7.02
C LYS A 107 3.18 3.56 5.90
N ALA A 108 2.18 2.68 5.77
CA ALA A 108 2.19 1.50 4.91
C ALA A 108 2.72 1.76 3.48
N SER A 109 2.27 2.84 2.85
CA SER A 109 2.69 3.20 1.49
C SER A 109 4.10 3.82 1.44
N ASP A 110 4.55 4.48 2.49
CA ASP A 110 5.87 5.13 2.55
C ASP A 110 7.00 4.12 2.85
N CYS A 111 6.66 2.94 3.39
CA CYS A 111 7.63 1.89 3.75
C CYS A 111 7.90 0.86 2.64
N LEU A 112 7.22 0.95 1.48
CA LEU A 112 7.33 -0.05 0.42
C LEU A 112 8.77 -0.15 -0.13
N ASP A 113 9.39 -1.31 -0.01
CA ASP A 113 10.69 -1.55 -0.63
C ASP A 113 10.52 -1.73 -2.15
N HIS A 114 11.27 -0.94 -2.93
CA HIS A 114 11.11 -0.91 -4.39
C HIS A 114 11.58 -2.20 -5.05
N ASP A 115 12.67 -2.80 -4.56
CA ASP A 115 13.22 -4.03 -5.13
C ASP A 115 12.30 -5.21 -4.84
N GLN A 116 11.80 -5.35 -3.60
CA GLN A 116 10.81 -6.36 -3.26
C GLN A 116 9.51 -6.20 -4.06
N LEU A 117 9.04 -4.97 -4.25
CA LEU A 117 7.84 -4.71 -5.05
C LEU A 117 8.06 -5.13 -6.51
N LEU A 118 9.21 -4.82 -7.11
CA LEU A 118 9.56 -5.25 -8.47
C LEU A 118 9.70 -6.77 -8.58
N MET A 119 10.28 -7.44 -7.57
CA MET A 119 10.33 -8.90 -7.52
C MET A 119 8.92 -9.49 -7.47
N LYS A 120 8.02 -8.97 -6.63
CA LYS A 120 6.62 -9.44 -6.58
C LYS A 120 5.90 -9.21 -7.90
N MET A 121 6.12 -8.08 -8.56
CA MET A 121 5.58 -7.82 -9.90
C MET A 121 6.01 -8.87 -10.93
N ASP A 122 7.27 -9.32 -10.90
CA ASP A 122 7.75 -10.39 -11.78
C ASP A 122 7.00 -11.72 -11.52
N HIS A 123 6.74 -12.05 -10.25
CA HIS A 123 5.92 -13.20 -9.87
C HIS A 123 4.47 -13.11 -10.39
N PHE A 124 3.92 -11.89 -10.49
CA PHE A 124 2.62 -11.64 -11.13
C PHE A 124 2.66 -11.63 -12.67
N GLY A 125 3.80 -12.00 -13.28
CA GLY A 125 3.97 -12.06 -14.72
C GLY A 125 4.15 -10.70 -15.39
N ILE A 126 4.45 -9.64 -14.63
CA ILE A 126 4.71 -8.31 -15.18
C ILE A 126 6.16 -8.28 -15.68
N LYS A 127 6.34 -8.48 -16.98
CA LYS A 127 7.66 -8.66 -17.62
C LYS A 127 7.93 -7.64 -18.73
N GLY A 128 9.18 -7.63 -19.20
CA GLY A 128 9.63 -6.84 -20.35
C GLY A 128 9.43 -5.33 -20.16
N ILE A 129 8.85 -4.68 -21.17
CA ILE A 129 8.67 -3.22 -21.22
C ILE A 129 7.90 -2.69 -19.99
N THR A 130 6.88 -3.42 -19.54
CA THR A 130 6.07 -3.00 -18.38
C THR A 130 6.88 -3.03 -17.09
N SER A 131 7.71 -4.06 -16.89
CA SER A 131 8.62 -4.16 -15.75
C SER A 131 9.67 -3.04 -15.77
N SER A 132 10.28 -2.79 -16.93
CA SER A 132 11.22 -1.66 -17.10
C SER A 132 10.55 -0.31 -16.81
N TRP A 133 9.28 -0.17 -17.19
CA TRP A 133 8.50 1.03 -16.87
C TRP A 133 8.28 1.18 -15.36
N PHE A 134 7.87 0.13 -14.63
CA PHE A 134 7.73 0.19 -13.17
C PHE A 134 9.06 0.48 -12.48
N LYS A 135 10.17 -0.10 -12.95
CA LYS A 135 11.51 0.20 -12.44
C LYS A 135 11.87 1.67 -12.62
N SER A 136 11.58 2.25 -13.79
CA SER A 136 11.77 3.69 -14.04
C SER A 136 10.77 4.56 -13.27
N TYR A 137 9.57 4.07 -12.99
CA TYR A 137 8.53 4.81 -12.28
C TYR A 137 8.83 4.94 -10.78
N LEU A 138 9.38 3.88 -10.17
CA LEU A 138 9.78 3.83 -8.76
C LEU A 138 11.18 4.42 -8.54
N GLY A 139 12.11 4.16 -9.46
CA GLY A 139 13.50 4.60 -9.36
C GLY A 139 13.72 6.09 -9.60
N GLU A 140 14.77 6.64 -8.97
CA GLU A 140 15.29 8.00 -9.16
C GLU A 140 14.24 9.11 -8.99
N ARG A 141 13.17 8.85 -8.24
CA ARG A 141 12.19 9.86 -7.90
C ARG A 141 12.78 10.85 -6.91
N GLN A 142 12.51 12.13 -7.12
CA GLN A 142 12.81 13.19 -6.18
C GLN A 142 11.52 13.80 -5.65
N GLN A 143 11.58 14.31 -4.43
CA GLN A 143 10.52 15.09 -3.83
C GLN A 143 11.07 16.37 -3.21
N MET A 144 10.24 17.41 -3.19
CA MET A 144 10.52 18.67 -2.50
C MET A 144 9.28 19.10 -1.73
N VAL A 145 9.46 19.78 -0.60
CA VAL A 145 8.36 20.28 0.23
C VAL A 145 8.11 21.75 -0.08
N ASP A 146 6.85 22.09 -0.34
CA ASP A 146 6.37 23.45 -0.53
C ASP A 146 5.53 23.86 0.71
N LEU A 147 6.01 24.85 1.46
CA LEU A 147 5.33 25.41 2.63
C LEU A 147 4.83 26.82 2.33
N LYS A 148 3.57 27.10 2.68
CA LYS A 148 3.06 28.46 2.71
C LYS A 148 3.48 29.10 4.03
N HIS A 149 4.21 30.21 3.94
CA HIS A 149 4.61 31.00 5.09
C HIS A 149 3.93 32.37 5.00
N SER A 150 3.22 32.78 6.04
CA SER A 150 2.56 34.07 6.09
C SER A 150 3.22 34.92 7.17
N GLU A 151 3.78 36.06 6.76
CA GLU A 151 4.40 37.04 7.65
C GLU A 151 3.91 38.44 7.26
N ASN A 152 3.50 39.24 8.24
CA ASN A 152 3.03 40.62 8.03
C ASN A 152 1.94 40.77 6.95
N GLY A 153 0.99 39.83 6.91
CA GLY A 153 -0.11 39.83 5.93
C GLY A 153 0.29 39.42 4.50
N ARG A 154 1.56 39.03 4.27
CA ARG A 154 2.05 38.52 2.99
C ARG A 154 2.29 37.02 3.08
N THR A 155 1.67 36.26 2.17
CA THR A 155 1.95 34.82 2.03
C THR A 155 3.02 34.61 0.96
N SER A 156 4.14 34.00 1.37
CA SER A 156 5.20 33.53 0.50
C SER A 156 5.23 32.00 0.47
N LEU A 157 5.86 31.44 -0.58
CA LEU A 157 6.09 30.01 -0.71
C LEU A 157 7.55 29.72 -0.38
N VAL A 158 7.79 28.89 0.62
CA VAL A 158 9.12 28.39 1.00
C VAL A 158 9.26 26.98 0.45
N ARG A 159 10.36 26.71 -0.26
CA ARG A 159 10.61 25.43 -0.94
C ARG A 159 11.90 24.78 -0.42
N SER A 160 11.83 23.48 -0.12
CA SER A 160 13.02 22.70 0.25
C SER A 160 13.89 22.35 -0.96
N LYS A 161 15.13 21.94 -0.70
CA LYS A 161 15.94 21.25 -1.72
C LYS A 161 15.26 19.91 -2.09
N PRO A 162 15.37 19.46 -3.35
CA PRO A 162 14.91 18.12 -3.74
C PRO A 162 15.70 17.04 -3.01
N LEU A 163 15.00 15.98 -2.59
CA LEU A 163 15.57 14.78 -2.00
C LEU A 163 15.11 13.54 -2.77
N THR A 164 16.00 12.57 -2.94
CA THR A 164 15.68 11.30 -3.61
C THR A 164 14.83 10.42 -2.70
N ILE A 165 13.80 9.79 -3.27
CA ILE A 165 12.96 8.80 -2.62
C ILE A 165 13.58 7.43 -2.85
N THR A 166 14.01 6.78 -1.78
CA THR A 166 14.64 5.44 -1.82
C THR A 166 13.67 4.32 -1.47
N ARG A 167 12.56 4.65 -0.81
CA ARG A 167 11.51 3.71 -0.39
C ARG A 167 10.15 4.38 -0.44
N GLY A 168 9.11 3.56 -0.52
CA GLY A 168 7.74 3.99 -0.50
C GLY A 168 7.21 4.50 -1.83
N VAL A 169 5.91 4.71 -1.87
CA VAL A 169 5.20 5.34 -2.98
C VAL A 169 4.54 6.60 -2.41
N PRO A 170 4.92 7.79 -2.88
CA PRO A 170 4.40 9.04 -2.33
C PRO A 170 2.86 9.11 -2.26
N GLN A 171 2.33 9.56 -1.13
CA GLN A 171 0.89 9.70 -0.92
C GLN A 171 0.29 10.70 -1.92
N GLY A 172 -0.76 10.28 -2.65
CA GLY A 172 -1.38 11.10 -3.70
C GLY A 172 -1.10 10.62 -5.14
N LEU A 173 -0.24 9.62 -5.29
CA LEU A 173 -0.09 8.89 -6.56
C LEU A 173 -1.30 8.00 -6.82
N VAL A 174 -1.73 7.93 -8.08
CA VAL A 174 -2.91 7.16 -8.50
C VAL A 174 -2.63 5.66 -8.39
N LEU A 175 -1.39 5.26 -8.69
CA LEU A 175 -0.96 3.85 -8.57
C LEU A 175 -0.67 3.41 -7.13
N GLY A 176 -0.43 4.34 -6.20
CA GLY A 176 0.00 4.03 -4.82
C GLY A 176 -0.82 2.92 -4.14
N PRO A 177 -2.15 3.04 -4.08
CA PRO A 177 -2.98 2.01 -3.45
C PRO A 177 -2.89 0.63 -4.08
N VAL A 178 -2.78 0.55 -5.41
CA VAL A 178 -2.68 -0.73 -6.13
C VAL A 178 -1.31 -1.38 -5.92
N LEU A 179 -0.25 -0.56 -5.86
CA LEU A 179 1.10 -1.04 -5.53
C LEU A 179 1.17 -1.60 -4.11
N PHE A 180 0.48 -0.96 -3.17
CA PHE A 180 0.38 -1.47 -1.80
C PHE A 180 -0.31 -2.84 -1.75
N ILE A 181 -1.45 -3.00 -2.44
CA ILE A 181 -2.16 -4.28 -2.50
C ILE A 181 -1.30 -5.38 -3.12
N LEU A 182 -0.57 -5.08 -4.20
CA LEU A 182 0.36 -6.04 -4.80
C LEU A 182 1.45 -6.44 -3.82
N PHE A 183 1.95 -5.50 -3.04
CA PHE A 183 2.98 -5.75 -2.05
C PHE A 183 2.48 -6.68 -0.93
N THR A 184 1.23 -6.55 -0.49
CA THR A 184 0.68 -7.33 0.62
C THR A 184 -0.12 -8.56 0.20
N SER A 185 -0.24 -8.84 -1.11
CA SER A 185 -1.10 -9.90 -1.65
C SER A 185 -0.71 -11.33 -1.25
N ASP A 186 0.52 -11.55 -0.80
CA ASP A 186 1.01 -12.85 -0.33
C ASP A 186 0.88 -13.03 1.19
N LEU A 187 0.51 -11.99 1.94
CA LEU A 187 0.32 -12.05 3.39
C LEU A 187 -0.65 -13.16 3.82
N PRO A 188 -1.84 -13.32 3.20
CA PRO A 188 -2.77 -14.39 3.59
C PRO A 188 -2.16 -15.78 3.48
N LYS A 189 -1.33 -16.03 2.46
CA LYS A 189 -0.70 -17.34 2.24
C LYS A 189 0.28 -17.71 3.34
N TYR A 190 0.95 -16.74 3.96
CA TYR A 190 1.88 -17.03 5.07
C TYR A 190 1.17 -17.31 6.39
N LEU A 191 -0.11 -16.93 6.50
CA LEU A 191 -0.88 -17.01 7.73
C LEU A 191 -2.05 -18.00 7.61
N GLU A 192 -2.20 -18.67 6.46
CA GLU A 192 -3.34 -19.54 6.16
C GLU A 192 -3.47 -20.74 7.11
N GLU A 193 -2.36 -21.18 7.72
CA GLU A 193 -2.37 -22.26 8.73
C GLU A 193 -2.95 -21.83 10.08
N TYR A 194 -2.98 -20.52 10.37
CA TYR A 194 -3.28 -20.00 11.70
C TYR A 194 -4.48 -19.04 11.75
N SER A 195 -4.78 -18.37 10.64
CA SER A 195 -5.78 -17.30 10.63
C SER A 195 -6.47 -17.12 9.28
N ASP A 196 -7.77 -16.85 9.34
CA ASP A 196 -8.50 -16.28 8.22
C ASP A 196 -8.15 -14.79 8.11
N THR A 197 -7.72 -14.36 6.93
CA THR A 197 -7.27 -12.98 6.70
C THR A 197 -8.33 -12.20 5.95
N ILE A 198 -8.70 -11.01 6.43
CA ILE A 198 -9.57 -10.06 5.74
C ILE A 198 -8.82 -8.74 5.58
N MET A 199 -8.66 -8.28 4.34
CA MET A 199 -7.87 -7.07 4.04
C MET A 199 -8.74 -6.01 3.37
N TYR A 200 -8.55 -4.76 3.78
CA TYR A 200 -9.07 -3.58 3.09
C TYR A 200 -7.97 -2.53 3.01
N ALA A 201 -7.28 -2.51 1.86
CA ALA A 201 -6.09 -1.70 1.68
C ALA A 201 -5.06 -2.03 2.78
N ASP A 202 -4.66 -1.04 3.58
CA ASP A 202 -3.76 -1.12 4.72
C ASP A 202 -4.40 -1.70 6.00
N ASN A 203 -5.72 -1.73 6.10
CA ASN A 203 -6.38 -2.35 7.26
C ASN A 203 -6.44 -3.86 7.05
N THR A 204 -5.86 -4.63 7.96
CA THR A 204 -5.92 -6.10 7.90
C THR A 204 -6.44 -6.66 9.22
N VAL A 205 -7.42 -7.54 9.14
CA VAL A 205 -7.95 -8.30 10.27
C VAL A 205 -7.52 -9.75 10.09
N LEU A 206 -6.88 -10.31 11.12
CA LEU A 206 -6.59 -11.73 11.21
C LEU A 206 -7.55 -12.34 12.21
N LEU A 207 -8.34 -13.30 11.77
CA LEU A 207 -9.29 -14.01 12.60
C LEU A 207 -8.71 -15.38 12.93
N LEU A 208 -8.50 -15.65 14.21
CA LEU A 208 -7.98 -16.91 14.72
C LEU A 208 -9.07 -17.62 15.51
N SER A 209 -9.17 -18.93 15.37
CA SER A 209 -10.15 -19.72 16.12
C SER A 209 -9.59 -21.09 16.50
N ASP A 210 -9.95 -21.57 17.69
CA ASP A 210 -9.65 -22.93 18.14
C ASP A 210 -10.70 -23.37 19.19
N LYS A 211 -10.91 -24.67 19.32
CA LYS A 211 -11.77 -25.25 20.36
C LYS A 211 -11.18 -25.10 21.76
N THR A 212 -9.86 -24.98 21.86
CA THR A 212 -9.15 -24.87 23.14
C THR A 212 -8.51 -23.49 23.27
N PRO A 213 -8.82 -22.71 24.33
CA PRO A 213 -8.24 -21.38 24.54
C PRO A 213 -6.70 -21.37 24.55
N SER A 214 -6.06 -22.39 25.13
CA SER A 214 -4.59 -22.48 25.16
C SER A 214 -3.97 -22.63 23.77
N ARG A 215 -4.63 -23.31 22.84
CA ARG A 215 -4.15 -23.42 21.46
C ARG A 215 -4.35 -22.12 20.71
N LEU A 216 -5.48 -21.45 20.93
CA LEU A 216 -5.73 -20.13 20.37
C LEU A 216 -4.66 -19.11 20.79
N GLU A 217 -4.24 -19.15 22.05
CA GLU A 217 -3.16 -18.31 22.57
C GLU A 217 -1.82 -18.60 21.88
N VAL A 218 -1.46 -19.88 21.71
CA VAL A 218 -0.24 -20.29 20.99
C VAL A 218 -0.29 -19.83 19.53
N SER A 219 -1.39 -20.07 18.81
CA SER A 219 -1.55 -19.64 17.42
C SER A 219 -1.47 -18.11 17.28
N SER A 220 -2.08 -17.37 18.22
CA SER A 220 -1.99 -15.91 18.24
C SER A 220 -0.55 -15.44 18.41
N HIS A 221 0.20 -16.05 19.33
CA HIS A 221 1.61 -15.72 19.55
C HIS A 221 2.48 -16.04 18.32
N ILE A 222 2.26 -17.19 17.66
CA ILE A 222 2.98 -17.56 16.44
C ILE A 222 2.73 -16.52 15.34
N VAL A 223 1.47 -16.11 15.14
CA VAL A 223 1.11 -15.08 14.15
C VAL A 223 1.81 -13.76 14.44
N GLU A 224 1.83 -13.32 15.70
CA GLU A 224 2.55 -12.10 16.10
C GLU A 224 4.05 -12.18 15.79
N VAL A 225 4.69 -13.31 16.09
CA VAL A 225 6.13 -13.53 15.80
C VAL A 225 6.40 -13.53 14.29
N ILE A 226 5.56 -14.19 13.50
CA ILE A 226 5.66 -14.18 12.03
C ILE A 226 5.58 -12.74 11.51
N LEU A 227 4.62 -11.97 11.99
CA LEU A 227 4.45 -10.57 11.61
C LEU A 227 5.66 -9.72 11.98
N GLN A 228 6.17 -9.83 13.22
CA GLN A 228 7.34 -9.07 13.68
C GLN A 228 8.61 -9.39 12.88
N SER A 229 8.84 -10.67 12.56
CA SER A 229 10.00 -11.10 11.77
C SER A 229 10.01 -10.49 10.36
N ARG A 230 8.83 -10.15 9.82
CA ARG A 230 8.64 -9.60 8.47
C ARG A 230 8.33 -8.10 8.45
N ALA A 231 8.04 -7.50 9.60
CA ALA A 231 7.70 -6.09 9.75
C ALA A 231 8.91 -5.13 9.76
N HIS A 232 10.10 -5.56 9.32
CA HIS A 232 11.30 -4.73 9.33
C HIS A 232 11.19 -3.57 8.31
N CYS A 233 10.54 -2.48 8.72
CA CYS A 233 10.72 -1.15 8.15
C CYS A 233 11.70 -0.38 9.06
N ASN A 234 13.00 -0.55 8.83
CA ASN A 234 13.97 0.42 9.34
C ASN A 234 13.79 1.70 8.52
N ALA A 235 13.20 2.71 9.15
CA ALA A 235 13.07 4.07 8.60
C ALA A 235 14.42 4.79 8.62
#